data_AF-A0A442DSS2-F1
#
_entry.id   AF-A0A442DSS2-F1
#
_cell.length_a   1.000
_cell.length_b   1.000
_cell.length_c   1.000
_cell.angle_alpha   90.00
_cell.angle_beta   90.00
_cell.angle_gamma   90.00
#
_symmetry.space_group_name_H-M   'P 1'
#
loop_
_entity.id
_entity.type
_entity.pdbx_description
1 polymer ?
#
loop_
_entity_poly.entity_id
_entity_poly.type
_entity_poly.pdbx_seq_one_letter_code
_entity_poly.pdbx_strand_id
1 'polypeptide(L)'
;MVDIPPAPTAKEIFDGAWFTRGNWVVAGVASNVGWPVKVVEVPFRGRTLFIIPATANTGEHNYNTFPSVAVQLEAGERFEDGQVIISHFLSSLAWVSGQAVQAVNWGGGNIPRPYSGFSGIRIIEEHFYYPYLPDPQGNARLALAFYREGLSLNHVAYQCLSFFKILNILHAKSADQIVWINQTIPLIGNWEAKQRISLLQQTENDLGGYLYGSNLCAVAHAGGQPTADPEDPKDLRLLQDDLPLVRALAEYAIEHDFGVKSSTTIYREHLYEVEGFKAIFGPDRIQATKDNGTLPEEEWPALPRLSLRLAFHDRYTPCENLAAKVMAVKDGRAEVRCDSDDGLFSIMVGLNFRGERLEIDPLHAVALRDDGSEHAMRQAAAFVEFHRAYFGNGVLQVWNTETEVLLGRCDAFLPMNVDPTATHKHFAETIRRFEEEADRRALGD
;
A
#
# COMPACT_ATOMS: atom_id res chain seq x y z
N MET A 1 -3.68 -10.43 -25.17
CA MET A 1 -4.82 -10.88 -24.36
C MET A 1 -4.20 -11.20 -23.01
N VAL A 2 -4.49 -10.42 -21.96
CA VAL A 2 -3.94 -10.68 -20.62
C VAL A 2 -4.69 -11.91 -20.11
N ASP A 3 -3.96 -12.99 -19.83
CA ASP A 3 -4.52 -14.20 -19.25
C ASP A 3 -4.94 -13.85 -17.82
N ILE A 4 -6.24 -13.68 -17.58
CA ILE A 4 -6.75 -13.37 -16.24
C ILE A 4 -6.66 -14.68 -15.45
N PRO A 5 -5.87 -14.75 -14.37
CA PRO A 5 -5.75 -15.98 -13.61
C PRO A 5 -7.13 -16.39 -13.07
N PRO A 6 -7.53 -17.67 -13.23
CA PRO A 6 -8.80 -18.13 -12.69
C PRO A 6 -8.80 -18.05 -11.16
N ALA A 7 -9.98 -17.91 -10.57
CA ALA A 7 -10.10 -18.02 -9.12
C ALA A 7 -9.64 -19.41 -8.67
N PRO A 8 -8.87 -19.51 -7.58
CA PRO A 8 -8.33 -20.79 -7.11
C PRO A 8 -9.44 -21.69 -6.57
N THR A 9 -9.20 -22.99 -6.62
CA THR A 9 -9.99 -24.02 -5.95
C THR A 9 -9.66 -24.06 -4.46
N ALA A 10 -10.57 -24.63 -3.65
CA ALA A 10 -10.29 -24.82 -2.22
C ALA A 10 -9.02 -25.66 -1.98
N LYS A 11 -8.77 -26.67 -2.83
CA LYS A 11 -7.57 -27.50 -2.72
C LYS A 11 -6.29 -26.69 -2.92
N GLU A 12 -6.26 -25.78 -3.89
CA GLU A 12 -5.09 -24.93 -4.16
C GLU A 12 -4.82 -23.93 -3.05
N ILE A 13 -5.86 -23.45 -2.36
CA ILE A 13 -5.69 -22.53 -1.23
C ILE A 13 -5.17 -23.26 0.02
N PHE A 14 -5.75 -24.41 0.37
CA PHE A 14 -5.54 -25.07 1.67
C PHE A 14 -4.39 -26.10 1.68
N ASP A 15 -3.43 -26.02 0.76
CA ASP A 15 -2.30 -26.97 0.63
C ASP A 15 -0.93 -26.34 0.98
N GLY A 16 -0.90 -25.45 1.98
CA GLY A 16 0.31 -24.66 2.30
C GLY A 16 0.68 -24.61 3.79
N ALA A 17 1.92 -24.21 4.06
CA ALA A 17 2.48 -24.10 5.42
C ALA A 17 1.74 -23.09 6.33
N TRP A 18 0.93 -22.20 5.76
CA TRP A 18 0.07 -21.27 6.51
C TRP A 18 -1.16 -21.96 7.12
N PHE A 19 -1.64 -23.07 6.52
CA PHE A 19 -2.85 -23.77 6.92
C PHE A 19 -2.57 -24.74 8.08
N THR A 20 -2.30 -24.18 9.25
CA THR A 20 -1.88 -24.93 10.45
C THR A 20 -2.95 -24.96 11.53
N ARG A 21 -2.84 -25.97 12.41
CA ARG A 21 -3.69 -26.04 13.60
C ARG A 21 -3.28 -24.93 14.57
N GLY A 22 -4.26 -24.16 15.03
CA GLY A 22 -4.06 -23.02 15.92
C GLY A 22 -5.39 -22.54 16.50
N ASN A 23 -5.41 -21.38 17.12
CA ASN A 23 -6.65 -20.69 17.46
C ASN A 23 -6.80 -19.52 16.51
N TRP A 24 -7.75 -19.57 15.59
CA TRP A 24 -7.85 -18.63 14.47
C TRP A 24 -9.11 -17.77 14.56
N VAL A 25 -8.99 -16.52 14.12
CA VAL A 25 -10.11 -15.64 13.79
C VAL A 25 -10.08 -15.37 12.31
N VAL A 26 -11.22 -15.50 11.65
CA VAL A 26 -11.38 -15.32 10.21
C VAL A 26 -12.56 -14.38 9.95
N ALA A 27 -12.34 -13.33 9.17
CA ALA A 27 -13.38 -12.48 8.64
C ALA A 27 -13.60 -12.79 7.17
N GLY A 28 -14.81 -13.21 6.78
CA GLY A 28 -15.21 -13.16 5.37
C GLY A 28 -15.53 -11.71 5.01
N VAL A 29 -15.01 -11.26 3.86
CA VAL A 29 -15.13 -9.86 3.44
C VAL A 29 -15.95 -9.70 2.17
N ALA A 30 -16.70 -8.59 2.11
CA ALA A 30 -17.19 -8.02 0.86
C ALA A 30 -16.28 -6.82 0.53
N SER A 31 -15.63 -6.85 -0.62
CA SER A 31 -14.55 -5.91 -0.94
C SER A 31 -14.70 -5.37 -2.35
N ASN A 32 -14.53 -4.05 -2.48
CA ASN A 32 -14.28 -3.38 -3.75
C ASN A 32 -12.77 -3.24 -4.05
N VAL A 33 -11.93 -3.59 -3.06
CA VAL A 33 -10.47 -3.69 -3.20
C VAL A 33 -10.11 -4.95 -3.98
N GLY A 34 -9.12 -4.84 -4.88
CA GLY A 34 -8.51 -5.99 -5.54
C GLY A 34 -8.03 -7.02 -4.52
N TRP A 35 -8.49 -8.26 -4.67
CA TRP A 35 -8.16 -9.33 -3.73
C TRP A 35 -7.22 -10.35 -4.39
N PRO A 36 -6.22 -10.91 -3.69
CA PRO A 36 -5.25 -11.77 -4.32
C PRO A 36 -5.86 -13.11 -4.77
N VAL A 37 -5.25 -13.69 -5.79
CA VAL A 37 -5.55 -15.04 -6.28
C VAL A 37 -4.76 -16.15 -5.57
N LYS A 38 -3.84 -15.76 -4.67
CA LYS A 38 -3.07 -16.65 -3.78
C LYS A 38 -3.16 -16.14 -2.35
N VAL A 39 -2.85 -16.98 -1.37
CA VAL A 39 -2.75 -16.51 0.01
C VAL A 39 -1.56 -15.58 0.15
N VAL A 40 -1.77 -14.40 0.72
CA VAL A 40 -0.74 -13.39 0.95
C VAL A 40 -0.60 -13.14 2.44
N GLU A 41 0.64 -13.14 2.93
CA GLU A 41 0.98 -12.75 4.29
C GLU A 41 1.22 -11.25 4.37
N VAL A 42 0.56 -10.59 5.31
CA VAL A 42 0.66 -9.14 5.52
C VAL A 42 1.04 -8.87 6.98
N PRO A 43 2.25 -8.35 7.24
CA PRO A 43 2.62 -7.93 8.58
C PRO A 43 1.82 -6.67 8.98
N PHE A 44 1.12 -6.73 10.11
CA PHE A 44 0.36 -5.62 10.65
C PHE A 44 0.36 -5.68 12.19
N ARG A 45 0.83 -4.63 12.86
CA ARG A 45 0.93 -4.54 14.34
C ARG A 45 1.67 -5.69 14.99
N GLY A 46 2.80 -6.11 14.40
CA GLY A 46 3.59 -7.24 14.90
C GLY A 46 2.92 -8.60 14.74
N ARG A 47 1.82 -8.67 13.97
CA ARG A 47 1.09 -9.91 13.66
C ARG A 47 1.16 -10.17 12.17
N THR A 48 1.09 -11.45 11.81
CA THR A 48 0.90 -11.86 10.41
C THR A 48 -0.57 -12.06 10.15
N LEU A 49 -1.13 -11.25 9.26
CA LEU A 49 -2.47 -11.44 8.70
C LEU A 49 -2.37 -12.24 7.42
N PHE A 50 -3.33 -13.13 7.19
CA PHE A 50 -3.41 -13.94 5.98
C PHE A 50 -4.59 -13.46 5.15
N ILE A 51 -4.30 -12.97 3.94
CA ILE A 51 -5.28 -12.55 2.95
C ILE A 51 -5.60 -13.76 2.08
N ILE A 52 -6.79 -14.31 2.25
CA ILE A 52 -7.21 -15.58 1.65
C ILE A 52 -8.13 -15.29 0.46
N PRO A 53 -7.84 -15.83 -0.74
CA PRO A 53 -8.69 -15.67 -1.92
C PRO A 53 -10.11 -16.22 -1.71
N ALA A 54 -11.04 -15.70 -2.49
CA ALA A 54 -12.31 -16.39 -2.72
C ALA A 54 -12.07 -17.63 -3.57
N THR A 55 -12.66 -18.78 -3.23
CA THR A 55 -12.58 -19.96 -4.08
C THR A 55 -13.65 -19.97 -5.16
N ALA A 56 -13.38 -20.67 -6.25
CA ALA A 56 -14.38 -21.04 -7.26
C ALA A 56 -14.38 -22.55 -7.48
N ASN A 57 -15.47 -23.21 -7.08
CA ASN A 57 -15.75 -24.60 -7.42
C ASN A 57 -16.83 -24.64 -8.51
N THR A 58 -16.44 -24.98 -9.73
CA THR A 58 -17.35 -25.05 -10.89
C THR A 58 -18.47 -26.07 -10.64
N GLY A 59 -19.74 -25.64 -10.78
CA GLY A 59 -20.92 -26.48 -10.53
C GLY A 59 -21.31 -26.64 -9.06
N GLU A 60 -20.52 -26.08 -8.15
CA GLU A 60 -20.62 -26.28 -6.70
C GLU A 60 -20.63 -24.93 -5.95
N HIS A 61 -21.43 -23.97 -6.44
CA HIS A 61 -21.44 -22.58 -5.97
C HIS A 61 -21.61 -22.41 -4.45
N ASN A 62 -22.31 -23.31 -3.78
CA ASN A 62 -22.49 -23.30 -2.31
C ASN A 62 -21.17 -23.50 -1.54
N TYR A 63 -20.16 -24.05 -2.19
CA TYR A 63 -18.83 -24.29 -1.62
C TYR A 63 -17.80 -23.22 -2.01
N ASN A 64 -18.22 -22.20 -2.78
CA ASN A 64 -17.38 -21.02 -3.01
C ASN A 64 -17.18 -20.29 -1.69
N THR A 65 -15.94 -20.01 -1.33
CA THR A 65 -15.63 -19.28 -0.11
C THR A 65 -15.59 -17.77 -0.34
N PHE A 66 -15.89 -17.03 0.72
CA PHE A 66 -15.67 -15.60 0.75
C PHE A 66 -14.16 -15.30 0.66
N PRO A 67 -13.77 -14.20 -0.02
CA PRO A 67 -12.45 -13.63 0.23
C PRO A 67 -12.38 -13.31 1.73
N SER A 68 -11.24 -13.57 2.36
CA SER A 68 -11.17 -13.53 3.83
C SER A 68 -9.85 -12.97 4.35
N VAL A 69 -9.89 -12.41 5.55
CA VAL A 69 -8.68 -12.09 6.33
C VAL A 69 -8.66 -12.98 7.55
N ALA A 70 -7.53 -13.63 7.82
CA ALA A 70 -7.35 -14.47 9.00
C ALA A 70 -6.16 -14.02 9.85
N VAL A 71 -6.26 -14.24 11.16
CA VAL A 71 -5.18 -14.08 12.12
C VAL A 71 -5.19 -15.22 13.13
N GLN A 72 -4.02 -15.73 13.47
CA GLN A 72 -3.87 -16.69 14.56
C GLN A 72 -3.73 -15.94 15.88
N LEU A 73 -4.54 -16.31 16.87
CA LEU A 73 -4.49 -15.81 18.24
C LEU A 73 -3.28 -16.35 18.98
N GLU A 74 -2.68 -15.49 19.80
CA GLU A 74 -1.65 -15.82 20.76
C GLU A 74 -2.26 -16.42 22.04
N ALA A 75 -1.40 -17.01 22.88
CA ALA A 75 -1.84 -17.64 24.12
C ALA A 75 -2.51 -16.61 25.05
N GLY A 76 -3.76 -16.87 25.42
CA GLY A 76 -4.55 -16.02 26.32
C GLY A 76 -5.40 -14.95 25.63
N GLU A 77 -5.25 -14.77 24.31
CA GLU A 77 -6.13 -13.88 23.54
C GLU A 77 -7.52 -14.49 23.34
N ARG A 78 -8.52 -13.61 23.28
CA ARG A 78 -9.91 -13.94 23.00
C ARG A 78 -10.21 -13.73 21.52
N PHE A 79 -11.35 -14.27 21.08
CA PHE A 79 -11.82 -14.13 19.71
C PHE A 79 -11.97 -12.66 19.30
N GLU A 80 -12.48 -11.82 20.19
CA GLU A 80 -12.69 -10.39 19.97
C GLU A 80 -11.38 -9.65 19.71
N ASP A 81 -10.27 -10.09 20.32
CA ASP A 81 -8.97 -9.44 20.15
C ASP A 81 -8.48 -9.59 18.69
N GLY A 82 -8.71 -10.77 18.09
CA GLY A 82 -8.47 -10.99 16.65
C GLY A 82 -9.43 -10.21 15.74
N GLN A 83 -10.71 -10.11 16.13
CA GLN A 83 -11.69 -9.30 15.36
C GLN A 83 -11.28 -7.82 15.30
N VAL A 84 -10.76 -7.30 16.42
CA VAL A 84 -10.27 -5.94 16.55
C VAL A 84 -9.06 -5.70 15.64
N ILE A 85 -8.07 -6.61 15.63
CA ILE A 85 -6.89 -6.50 14.77
C ILE A 85 -7.29 -6.51 13.28
N ILE A 86 -8.12 -7.48 12.87
CA ILE A 86 -8.61 -7.55 11.48
C ILE A 86 -9.39 -6.30 11.12
N SER A 87 -10.27 -5.82 12.01
CA SER A 87 -11.05 -4.60 11.77
C SER A 87 -10.15 -3.38 11.58
N HIS A 88 -9.08 -3.23 12.35
CA HIS A 88 -8.15 -2.12 12.17
C HIS A 88 -7.41 -2.21 10.83
N PHE A 89 -6.94 -3.40 10.46
CA PHE A 89 -6.32 -3.63 9.16
C PHE A 89 -7.24 -3.24 8.00
N LEU A 90 -8.50 -3.70 8.03
CA LEU A 90 -9.49 -3.38 7.00
C LEU A 90 -9.78 -1.88 6.91
N SER A 91 -9.74 -1.14 8.03
CA SER A 91 -9.88 0.32 8.02
C SER A 91 -8.68 1.01 7.38
N SER A 92 -7.46 0.56 7.67
CA SER A 92 -6.24 1.06 7.02
C SER A 92 -6.25 0.75 5.52
N LEU A 93 -6.67 -0.46 5.13
CA LEU A 93 -6.80 -0.86 3.74
C LEU A 93 -7.84 0.00 2.98
N ALA A 94 -9.01 0.24 3.58
CA ALA A 94 -10.05 1.09 2.98
C ALA A 94 -9.55 2.51 2.74
N TRP A 95 -8.80 3.07 3.70
CA TRP A 95 -8.20 4.39 3.58
C TRP A 95 -7.18 4.48 2.43
N VAL A 96 -6.27 3.50 2.36
CA VAL A 96 -5.18 3.47 1.39
C VAL A 96 -5.67 3.20 -0.03
N SER A 97 -6.69 2.35 -0.17
CA SER A 97 -7.32 2.03 -1.46
C SER A 97 -8.37 3.06 -1.89
N GLY A 98 -8.94 3.81 -0.95
CA GLY A 98 -10.13 4.65 -1.19
C GLY A 98 -11.38 3.84 -1.54
N GLN A 99 -11.39 2.53 -1.26
CA GLN A 99 -12.43 1.59 -1.66
C GLN A 99 -13.07 0.88 -0.46
N ALA A 100 -14.33 0.47 -0.65
CA ALA A 100 -15.11 -0.22 0.37
C ALA A 100 -14.53 -1.60 0.68
N VAL A 101 -14.42 -1.93 1.97
CA VAL A 101 -14.15 -3.29 2.42
C VAL A 101 -14.84 -3.54 3.76
N GLN A 102 -15.68 -4.57 3.81
CA GLN A 102 -16.54 -4.87 4.95
C GLN A 102 -16.35 -6.31 5.40
N ALA A 103 -16.15 -6.52 6.70
CA ALA A 103 -16.31 -7.84 7.30
C ALA A 103 -17.80 -8.18 7.39
N VAL A 104 -18.24 -9.19 6.64
CA VAL A 104 -19.65 -9.60 6.54
C VAL A 104 -19.97 -10.83 7.38
N ASN A 105 -18.96 -11.62 7.72
CA ASN A 105 -19.09 -12.74 8.64
C ASN A 105 -17.80 -12.91 9.45
N TRP A 106 -17.93 -13.52 10.62
CA TRP A 106 -16.83 -13.85 11.51
C TRP A 106 -16.90 -15.34 11.85
N GLY A 107 -15.75 -15.99 11.83
CA GLY A 107 -15.60 -17.39 12.18
C GLY A 107 -14.16 -17.69 12.56
N GLY A 108 -13.79 -18.97 12.52
CA GLY A 108 -12.46 -19.43 12.89
C GLY A 108 -12.52 -20.68 13.76
N GLY A 109 -11.53 -20.85 14.62
CA GLY A 109 -11.37 -22.04 15.47
C GLY A 109 -10.03 -22.73 15.24
N ASN A 110 -10.03 -24.05 15.14
CA ASN A 110 -8.78 -24.82 15.15
C ASN A 110 -7.93 -24.69 13.88
N ILE A 111 -8.50 -24.18 12.78
CA ILE A 111 -7.84 -23.90 11.50
C ILE A 111 -8.51 -22.67 10.84
N PRO A 112 -7.82 -21.93 9.95
CA PRO A 112 -8.34 -20.69 9.36
C PRO A 112 -9.31 -21.00 8.21
N ARG A 113 -10.54 -21.42 8.53
CA ARG A 113 -11.58 -21.74 7.54
C ARG A 113 -12.34 -20.47 7.10
N PRO A 114 -12.26 -20.08 5.82
CA PRO A 114 -13.16 -19.11 5.22
C PRO A 114 -14.62 -19.57 5.27
N TYR A 115 -15.54 -18.60 5.28
CA TYR A 115 -16.97 -18.88 5.19
C TYR A 115 -17.35 -19.27 3.76
N SER A 116 -18.32 -20.19 3.59
CA SER A 116 -18.79 -20.65 2.29
C SER A 116 -20.06 -19.92 1.83
N GLY A 117 -20.47 -20.13 0.58
CA GLY A 117 -21.67 -19.53 0.00
C GLY A 117 -21.45 -18.13 -0.60
N PHE A 118 -20.23 -17.80 -1.00
CA PHE A 118 -19.95 -16.52 -1.66
C PHE A 118 -20.58 -16.46 -3.06
N SER A 119 -21.44 -15.47 -3.27
CA SER A 119 -22.12 -15.19 -4.53
C SER A 119 -21.87 -13.78 -5.07
N GLY A 120 -20.91 -13.04 -4.50
CA GLY A 120 -20.57 -11.68 -4.91
C GLY A 120 -19.69 -11.62 -6.16
N ILE A 121 -19.45 -10.40 -6.64
CA ILE A 121 -18.47 -10.14 -7.70
C ILE A 121 -17.06 -10.36 -7.13
N ARG A 122 -16.21 -11.06 -7.87
CA ARG A 122 -14.79 -11.24 -7.54
C ARG A 122 -13.99 -10.13 -8.20
N ILE A 123 -13.45 -9.22 -7.40
CA ILE A 123 -12.44 -8.26 -7.87
C ILE A 123 -11.09 -8.86 -7.50
N ILE A 124 -10.35 -9.28 -8.52
CA ILE A 124 -9.09 -9.99 -8.35
C ILE A 124 -7.92 -9.10 -8.74
N GLU A 125 -6.82 -9.28 -8.04
CA GLU A 125 -5.53 -8.67 -8.31
C GLU A 125 -4.45 -9.75 -8.26
N GLU A 126 -3.49 -9.71 -9.18
CA GLU A 126 -2.40 -10.68 -9.21
C GLU A 126 -1.48 -10.51 -7.99
N HIS A 127 -1.25 -9.25 -7.60
CA HIS A 127 -0.34 -8.87 -6.53
C HIS A 127 -1.03 -7.95 -5.52
N PHE A 128 -1.39 -8.48 -4.35
CA PHE A 128 -1.95 -7.67 -3.27
C PHE A 128 -0.84 -6.83 -2.62
N TYR A 129 -0.67 -5.58 -3.07
CA TYR A 129 0.46 -4.74 -2.67
C TYR A 129 0.02 -3.41 -2.08
N TYR A 130 -0.02 -3.39 -0.75
CA TYR A 130 -0.31 -2.22 0.07
C TYR A 130 0.87 -1.95 1.03
N PRO A 131 1.99 -1.40 0.50
CA PRO A 131 3.23 -1.20 1.26
C PRO A 131 3.11 -0.07 2.29
N TYR A 132 2.08 0.76 2.18
CA TYR A 132 1.69 1.72 3.20
C TYR A 132 0.34 1.29 3.78
N LEU A 133 0.32 1.04 5.10
CA LEU A 133 -0.89 0.75 5.87
C LEU A 133 -0.80 1.55 7.17
N PRO A 134 -1.48 2.70 7.30
CA PRO A 134 -1.36 3.53 8.49
C PRO A 134 -1.93 2.84 9.72
N ASP A 135 -1.30 3.06 10.86
CA ASP A 135 -1.76 2.56 12.15
C ASP A 135 -1.96 3.66 13.20
N PRO A 136 -2.94 4.55 13.00
CA PRO A 136 -3.21 5.60 13.97
C PRO A 136 -3.79 5.05 15.28
N GLN A 137 -3.72 5.88 16.32
CA GLN A 137 -4.27 5.61 17.64
C GLN A 137 -5.45 6.56 17.93
N GLY A 138 -6.25 6.23 18.95
CA GLY A 138 -7.32 7.10 19.45
C GLY A 138 -8.33 7.55 18.39
N ASN A 139 -8.62 8.85 18.37
CA ASN A 139 -9.63 9.46 17.50
C ASN A 139 -9.34 9.29 16.01
N ALA A 140 -8.07 9.35 15.59
CA ALA A 140 -7.69 9.15 14.20
C ALA A 140 -8.01 7.72 13.71
N ARG A 141 -7.87 6.71 14.58
CA ARG A 141 -8.29 5.34 14.29
C ARG A 141 -9.80 5.21 14.15
N LEU A 142 -10.54 5.86 15.05
CA LEU A 142 -12.00 5.88 14.98
C LEU A 142 -12.49 6.57 13.71
N ALA A 143 -11.80 7.62 13.27
CA ALA A 143 -12.07 8.28 11.99
C ALA A 143 -11.89 7.31 10.80
N LEU A 144 -10.82 6.51 10.75
CA LEU A 144 -10.66 5.48 9.72
C LEU A 144 -11.75 4.40 9.77
N ALA A 145 -12.24 4.05 10.97
CA ALA A 145 -13.34 3.11 11.12
C ALA A 145 -14.64 3.65 10.52
N PHE A 146 -14.99 4.92 10.80
CA PHE A 146 -16.15 5.57 10.20
C PHE A 146 -16.00 5.85 8.71
N TYR A 147 -14.78 6.12 8.24
CA TYR A 147 -14.51 6.26 6.81
C TYR A 147 -14.82 4.95 6.06
N ARG A 148 -14.29 3.83 6.57
CA ARG A 148 -14.60 2.50 6.04
C ARG A 148 -16.10 2.19 6.10
N GLU A 149 -16.76 2.50 7.23
CA GLU A 149 -18.22 2.34 7.38
C GLU A 149 -18.96 3.12 6.28
N GLY A 150 -18.62 4.39 6.07
CA GLY A 150 -19.20 5.25 5.04
C GLY A 150 -19.01 4.69 3.62
N LEU A 151 -17.84 4.14 3.30
CA LEU A 151 -17.61 3.50 2.00
C LEU A 151 -18.40 2.21 1.80
N SER A 152 -18.65 1.45 2.86
CA SER A 152 -19.26 0.12 2.80
C SER A 152 -20.79 0.10 2.93
N LEU A 153 -21.42 1.21 3.30
CA LEU A 153 -22.87 1.28 3.48
C LEU A 153 -23.61 1.38 2.14
N ASN A 154 -24.68 0.60 1.98
CA ASN A 154 -25.51 0.60 0.76
C ASN A 154 -26.60 1.69 0.73
N HIS A 155 -26.60 2.63 1.67
CA HIS A 155 -27.63 3.67 1.76
C HIS A 155 -27.02 5.05 2.00
N VAL A 156 -27.24 5.97 1.05
CA VAL A 156 -26.56 7.27 0.98
C VAL A 156 -26.69 8.11 2.26
N ALA A 157 -27.86 8.14 2.88
CA ALA A 157 -28.06 8.90 4.12
C ALA A 157 -27.10 8.43 5.24
N TYR A 158 -26.93 7.11 5.39
CA TYR A 158 -26.04 6.55 6.40
C TYR A 158 -24.56 6.67 5.99
N GLN A 159 -24.25 6.71 4.69
CA GLN A 159 -22.91 7.05 4.22
C GLN A 159 -22.54 8.48 4.63
N CYS A 160 -23.39 9.47 4.29
CA CYS A 160 -23.21 10.86 4.70
C CYS A 160 -23.05 10.97 6.22
N LEU A 161 -23.94 10.32 7.00
CA LEU A 161 -23.84 10.32 8.45
C LEU A 161 -22.51 9.75 8.95
N SER A 162 -22.02 8.66 8.37
CA SER A 162 -20.74 8.05 8.76
C SER A 162 -19.56 8.98 8.49
N PHE A 163 -19.56 9.68 7.35
CA PHE A 163 -18.53 10.68 7.07
C PHE A 163 -18.63 11.90 8.01
N PHE A 164 -19.83 12.37 8.35
CA PHE A 164 -19.99 13.43 9.36
C PHE A 164 -19.58 13.03 10.77
N LYS A 165 -19.68 11.74 11.15
CA LYS A 165 -19.14 11.27 12.44
C LYS A 165 -17.65 11.57 12.57
N ILE A 166 -16.89 11.61 11.47
CA ILE A 166 -15.48 12.00 11.48
C ILE A 166 -15.32 13.47 11.90
N LEU A 167 -16.16 14.36 11.35
CA LEU A 167 -16.17 15.77 11.74
C LEU A 167 -16.65 15.98 13.19
N ASN A 168 -17.58 15.16 13.68
CA ASN A 168 -18.01 15.17 15.08
C ASN A 168 -16.89 14.79 16.06
N ILE A 169 -15.95 13.93 15.63
CA ILE A 169 -14.76 13.62 16.43
C ILE A 169 -13.85 14.85 16.52
N LEU A 170 -13.70 15.60 15.42
CA LEU A 170 -12.85 16.79 15.36
C LEU A 170 -13.43 17.97 16.14
N HIS A 171 -14.74 18.18 16.01
CA HIS A 171 -15.44 19.32 16.60
C HIS A 171 -16.73 18.87 17.29
N ALA A 172 -16.80 19.03 18.61
CA ALA A 172 -17.97 18.64 19.40
C ALA A 172 -19.17 19.57 19.22
N LYS A 173 -18.96 20.82 18.76
CA LYS A 173 -20.02 21.84 18.62
C LYS A 173 -20.32 22.09 17.15
N SER A 174 -21.61 22.25 16.85
CA SER A 174 -22.12 22.50 15.50
C SER A 174 -21.56 23.78 14.87
N ALA A 175 -21.46 24.87 15.63
CA ALA A 175 -20.91 26.13 15.14
C ALA A 175 -19.46 26.00 14.67
N ASP A 176 -18.64 25.25 15.42
CA ASP A 176 -17.23 25.03 15.10
C ASP A 176 -17.10 24.18 13.82
N GLN A 177 -17.96 23.16 13.66
CA GLN A 177 -18.03 22.36 12.44
C GLN A 177 -18.37 23.19 11.20
N ILE A 178 -19.41 24.03 11.29
CA ILE A 178 -19.84 24.88 10.16
C ILE A 178 -18.72 25.83 9.74
N VAL A 179 -18.04 26.46 10.70
CA VAL A 179 -16.90 27.33 10.45
C VAL A 179 -15.77 26.56 9.76
N TRP A 180 -15.42 25.38 10.28
CA TRP A 180 -14.38 24.53 9.70
C TRP A 180 -14.73 24.11 8.27
N ILE A 181 -15.96 23.65 8.01
CA ILE A 181 -16.39 23.24 6.67
C ILE A 181 -16.21 24.39 5.67
N ASN A 182 -16.66 25.59 6.03
CA ASN A 182 -16.54 26.77 5.17
C ASN A 182 -15.08 27.15 4.89
N GLN A 183 -14.19 26.97 5.86
CA GLN A 183 -12.74 27.20 5.68
C GLN A 183 -12.06 26.12 4.84
N THR A 184 -12.55 24.88 4.90
CA THR A 184 -11.97 23.73 4.20
C THR A 184 -12.43 23.63 2.74
N ILE A 185 -13.66 24.06 2.41
CA ILE A 185 -14.20 24.00 1.04
C ILE A 185 -13.23 24.52 -0.05
N PRO A 186 -12.55 25.67 0.10
CA PRO A 186 -11.58 26.17 -0.89
C PRO A 186 -10.35 25.27 -1.09
N LEU A 187 -10.06 24.38 -0.13
CA LEU A 187 -8.89 23.51 -0.11
C LEU A 187 -9.18 22.14 -0.74
N ILE A 188 -10.45 21.81 -0.98
CA ILE A 188 -10.85 20.52 -1.56
C ILE A 188 -10.41 20.42 -3.02
N GLY A 189 -9.57 19.43 -3.30
CA GLY A 189 -9.00 19.17 -4.63
C GLY A 189 -9.85 18.26 -5.52
N ASN A 190 -10.70 17.41 -4.95
CA ASN A 190 -11.47 16.37 -5.64
C ASN A 190 -12.41 17.00 -6.69
N TRP A 191 -12.43 16.44 -7.91
CA TRP A 191 -13.18 17.01 -9.04
C TRP A 191 -14.70 16.93 -8.83
N GLU A 192 -15.24 15.81 -8.38
CA GLU A 192 -16.70 15.65 -8.14
C GLU A 192 -17.16 16.59 -7.03
N ALA A 193 -16.38 16.68 -5.95
CA ALA A 193 -16.64 17.62 -4.86
C ALA A 193 -16.61 19.08 -5.34
N LYS A 194 -15.65 19.46 -6.19
CA LYS A 194 -15.57 20.81 -6.79
C LYS A 194 -16.77 21.13 -7.67
N GLN A 195 -17.27 20.16 -8.43
CA GLN A 195 -18.49 20.34 -9.21
C GLN A 195 -19.67 20.61 -8.29
N ARG A 196 -19.83 19.83 -7.22
CA ARG A 196 -20.91 20.04 -6.26
C ARG A 196 -20.81 21.39 -5.54
N ILE A 197 -19.62 21.79 -5.09
CA ILE A 197 -19.36 23.11 -4.50
C ILE A 197 -19.83 24.21 -5.45
N SER A 198 -19.46 24.13 -6.74
CA SER A 198 -19.80 25.14 -7.74
C SER A 198 -21.31 25.26 -7.99
N LEU A 199 -22.05 24.16 -7.83
CA LEU A 199 -23.51 24.16 -7.92
C LEU A 199 -24.14 24.78 -6.68
N LEU A 200 -23.69 24.38 -5.49
CA LEU A 200 -24.22 24.90 -4.22
C LEU A 200 -23.96 26.39 -4.06
N GLN A 201 -22.81 26.91 -4.51
CA GLN A 201 -22.50 28.34 -4.47
C GLN A 201 -23.45 29.23 -5.29
N GLN A 202 -24.26 28.65 -6.19
CA GLN A 202 -25.27 29.39 -6.94
C GLN A 202 -26.56 29.62 -6.15
N THR A 203 -26.83 28.79 -5.13
CA THR A 203 -28.09 28.82 -4.36
C THR A 203 -27.89 29.08 -2.87
N GLU A 204 -26.73 28.70 -2.32
CA GLU A 204 -26.42 28.75 -0.89
C GLU A 204 -25.35 29.79 -0.59
N ASN A 205 -25.63 30.66 0.39
CA ASN A 205 -24.65 31.64 0.89
C ASN A 205 -23.74 31.06 1.99
N ASP A 206 -24.18 30.00 2.65
CA ASP A 206 -23.45 29.31 3.73
C ASP A 206 -23.48 27.80 3.46
N LEU A 207 -22.46 27.30 2.78
CA LEU A 207 -22.37 25.88 2.41
C LEU A 207 -22.18 24.99 3.64
N GLY A 208 -21.42 25.44 4.64
CA GLY A 208 -21.24 24.72 5.90
C GLY A 208 -22.55 24.55 6.66
N GLY A 209 -23.34 25.63 6.77
CA GLY A 209 -24.68 25.59 7.36
C GLY A 209 -25.64 24.68 6.59
N TYR A 210 -25.62 24.77 5.25
CA TYR A 210 -26.40 23.89 4.37
C TYR A 210 -26.06 22.42 4.59
N LEU A 211 -24.78 22.05 4.52
CA LEU A 211 -24.34 20.66 4.67
C LEU A 211 -24.65 20.12 6.07
N TYR A 212 -24.40 20.91 7.12
CA TYR A 212 -24.73 20.51 8.49
C TYR A 212 -26.24 20.29 8.67
N GLY A 213 -27.08 21.17 8.14
CA GLY A 213 -28.54 21.05 8.23
C GLY A 213 -29.09 19.89 7.38
N SER A 214 -28.86 19.95 6.07
CA SER A 214 -29.49 19.09 5.07
C SER A 214 -28.91 17.67 4.99
N ASN A 215 -27.69 17.44 5.47
CA ASN A 215 -27.09 16.10 5.49
C ASN A 215 -27.04 15.51 6.90
N LEU A 216 -26.42 16.19 7.87
CA LEU A 216 -26.24 15.63 9.21
C LEU A 216 -27.55 15.65 10.01
N CYS A 217 -28.11 16.84 10.26
CA CYS A 217 -29.31 16.98 11.09
C CYS A 217 -30.53 16.28 10.48
N ALA A 218 -30.74 16.45 9.17
CA ALA A 218 -31.86 15.86 8.45
C ALA A 218 -31.89 14.33 8.53
N VAL A 219 -30.73 13.67 8.54
CA VAL A 219 -30.63 12.20 8.62
C VAL A 219 -30.64 11.72 10.07
N ALA A 220 -30.03 12.45 11.00
CA ALA A 220 -29.83 12.00 12.37
C ALA A 220 -31.08 12.13 13.27
N HIS A 221 -32.03 13.01 12.92
CA HIS A 221 -33.17 13.32 13.77
C HIS A 221 -34.51 13.08 13.05
N ALA A 222 -35.32 12.16 13.57
CA ALA A 222 -36.69 11.97 13.10
C ALA A 222 -37.64 12.99 13.79
N GLY A 223 -38.40 13.75 12.99
CA GLY A 223 -39.44 14.67 13.48
C GLY A 223 -39.00 16.13 13.67
N GLY A 224 -37.80 16.50 13.20
CA GLY A 224 -37.31 17.89 13.13
C GLY A 224 -37.49 18.50 11.74
N GLN A 225 -37.12 19.78 11.58
CA GLN A 225 -36.96 20.40 10.27
C GLN A 225 -35.53 20.93 10.13
N PRO A 226 -34.75 20.50 9.13
CA PRO A 226 -35.09 19.49 8.12
C PRO A 226 -35.10 18.04 8.68
N THR A 227 -35.86 17.13 8.05
CA THR A 227 -35.79 15.66 8.22
C THR A 227 -35.76 15.07 6.81
N ALA A 228 -34.83 14.14 6.53
CA ALA A 228 -34.76 13.43 5.27
C ALA A 228 -35.78 12.27 5.28
N ASP A 229 -36.75 12.29 4.38
CA ASP A 229 -37.71 11.20 4.21
C ASP A 229 -37.09 10.10 3.34
N PRO A 230 -36.83 8.88 3.87
CA PRO A 230 -36.28 7.78 3.07
C PRO A 230 -37.21 7.32 1.95
N GLU A 231 -38.51 7.67 2.01
CA GLU A 231 -39.50 7.40 0.96
C GLU A 231 -39.62 8.57 -0.06
N ASP A 232 -38.99 9.73 0.19
CA ASP A 232 -38.90 10.80 -0.80
C ASP A 232 -37.64 10.66 -1.67
N PRO A 233 -37.77 10.31 -2.96
CA PRO A 233 -36.63 10.16 -3.86
C PRO A 233 -35.89 11.47 -4.15
N LYS A 234 -36.44 12.64 -3.80
CA LYS A 234 -35.74 13.94 -3.90
C LYS A 234 -34.71 14.10 -2.79
N ASP A 235 -35.07 13.75 -1.56
CA ASP A 235 -34.17 13.83 -0.42
C ASP A 235 -32.97 12.91 -0.62
N LEU A 236 -33.22 11.67 -1.07
CA LEU A 236 -32.15 10.73 -1.41
C LEU A 236 -31.25 11.23 -2.54
N ARG A 237 -31.81 11.89 -3.57
CA ARG A 237 -31.02 12.48 -4.66
C ARG A 237 -30.15 13.63 -4.19
N LEU A 238 -30.68 14.52 -3.34
CA LEU A 238 -29.91 15.61 -2.76
C LEU A 238 -28.71 15.09 -1.96
N LEU A 239 -28.93 14.09 -1.09
CA LEU A 239 -27.87 13.44 -0.34
C LEU A 239 -26.85 12.75 -1.26
N GLN A 240 -27.31 12.15 -2.36
CA GLN A 240 -26.43 11.53 -3.36
C GLN A 240 -25.57 12.54 -4.10
N ASP A 241 -26.12 13.71 -4.41
CA ASP A 241 -25.38 14.81 -5.04
C ASP A 241 -24.36 15.43 -4.07
N ASP A 242 -24.66 15.46 -2.77
CA ASP A 242 -23.77 15.99 -1.72
C ASP A 242 -22.66 15.01 -1.30
N LEU A 243 -22.88 13.71 -1.46
CA LEU A 243 -21.99 12.67 -0.97
C LEU A 243 -20.52 12.86 -1.37
N PRO A 244 -20.15 13.19 -2.64
CA PRO A 244 -18.75 13.39 -3.01
C PRO A 244 -18.07 14.52 -2.20
N LEU A 245 -18.81 15.59 -1.90
CA LEU A 245 -18.31 16.71 -1.10
C LEU A 245 -18.17 16.32 0.38
N VAL A 246 -19.17 15.65 0.94
CA VAL A 246 -19.13 15.18 2.35
C VAL A 246 -17.97 14.18 2.54
N ARG A 247 -17.77 13.27 1.60
CA ARG A 247 -16.63 12.34 1.60
C ARG A 247 -15.29 13.10 1.52
N ALA A 248 -15.16 14.06 0.60
CA ALA A 248 -13.92 14.81 0.46
C ALA A 248 -13.56 15.63 1.72
N LEU A 249 -14.56 16.18 2.42
CA LEU A 249 -14.36 16.84 3.71
C LEU A 249 -13.85 15.85 4.78
N ALA A 250 -14.42 14.65 4.85
CA ALA A 250 -13.96 13.61 5.76
C ALA A 250 -12.52 13.15 5.46
N GLU A 251 -12.18 12.98 4.18
CA GLU A 251 -10.82 12.66 3.74
C GLU A 251 -9.83 13.78 4.12
N TYR A 252 -10.22 15.04 3.91
CA TYR A 252 -9.42 16.19 4.31
C TYR A 252 -9.17 16.19 5.83
N ALA A 253 -10.21 15.97 6.64
CA ALA A 253 -10.08 15.92 8.09
C ALA A 253 -9.15 14.79 8.55
N ILE A 254 -9.27 13.58 7.97
CA ILE A 254 -8.38 12.45 8.27
C ILE A 254 -6.93 12.78 7.96
N GLU A 255 -6.69 13.40 6.81
CA GLU A 255 -5.33 13.66 6.35
C GLU A 255 -4.67 14.83 7.08
N HIS A 256 -5.36 15.95 7.23
CA HIS A 256 -4.76 17.20 7.69
C HIS A 256 -4.97 17.47 9.18
N ASP A 257 -6.13 17.13 9.73
CA ASP A 257 -6.44 17.39 11.14
C ASP A 257 -6.09 16.19 12.04
N PHE A 258 -6.33 14.96 11.56
CA PHE A 258 -5.93 13.73 12.26
C PHE A 258 -4.51 13.25 11.89
N GLY A 259 -3.89 13.84 10.87
CA GLY A 259 -2.50 13.57 10.49
C GLY A 259 -2.25 12.21 9.82
N VAL A 260 -3.29 11.55 9.31
CA VAL A 260 -3.17 10.24 8.65
C VAL A 260 -3.03 10.45 7.14
N LYS A 261 -1.79 10.41 6.64
CA LYS A 261 -1.50 10.62 5.22
C LYS A 261 -2.29 9.65 4.32
N SER A 262 -2.79 10.13 3.19
CA SER A 262 -3.35 9.27 2.13
C SER A 262 -2.23 8.65 1.29
N SER A 263 -2.54 7.59 0.53
CA SER A 263 -1.61 6.98 -0.43
C SER A 263 -1.09 8.00 -1.45
N THR A 264 -1.95 8.91 -1.90
CA THR A 264 -1.59 9.99 -2.82
C THR A 264 -0.55 10.93 -2.23
N THR A 265 -0.68 11.26 -0.94
CA THR A 265 0.28 12.13 -0.27
C THR A 265 1.58 11.41 0.06
N ILE A 266 1.51 10.15 0.50
CA ILE A 266 2.71 9.30 0.66
C ILE A 266 3.49 9.21 -0.67
N TYR A 267 2.80 9.04 -1.79
CA TYR A 267 3.37 9.04 -3.13
C TYR A 267 4.01 10.39 -3.49
N ARG A 268 3.25 11.49 -3.38
CA ARG A 268 3.71 12.84 -3.75
C ARG A 268 4.89 13.32 -2.90
N GLU A 269 4.93 12.95 -1.63
CA GLU A 269 5.98 13.34 -0.68
C GLU A 269 7.13 12.31 -0.60
N HIS A 270 7.07 11.21 -1.38
CA HIS A 270 8.12 10.17 -1.45
C HIS A 270 8.50 9.54 -0.10
N LEU A 271 7.57 9.53 0.88
CA LEU A 271 7.86 9.19 2.29
C LEU A 271 8.28 7.73 2.53
N TYR A 272 8.32 6.90 1.50
CA TYR A 272 8.75 5.49 1.55
C TYR A 272 10.13 5.25 0.95
N GLU A 273 10.73 6.22 0.25
CA GLU A 273 11.95 5.96 -0.52
C GLU A 273 13.17 5.73 0.39
N VAL A 274 13.26 6.44 1.51
CA VAL A 274 14.40 6.37 2.45
C VAL A 274 14.00 6.03 3.90
N GLU A 275 12.75 5.64 4.13
CA GLU A 275 12.17 5.57 5.48
C GLU A 275 12.93 4.62 6.42
N GLY A 276 13.21 3.39 6.00
CA GLY A 276 13.92 2.43 6.86
C GLY A 276 15.38 2.81 7.09
N PHE A 277 16.00 3.58 6.18
CA PHE A 277 17.33 4.15 6.42
C PHE A 277 17.33 5.21 7.52
N LYS A 278 16.20 5.87 7.79
CA LYS A 278 16.13 6.89 8.85
C LYS A 278 16.43 6.30 10.22
N ALA A 279 15.96 5.07 10.47
CA ALA A 279 16.25 4.36 11.72
C ALA A 279 17.75 4.04 11.88
N ILE A 280 18.45 3.78 10.78
CA ILE A 280 19.90 3.46 10.78
C ILE A 280 20.74 4.71 11.02
N PHE A 281 20.42 5.81 10.33
CA PHE A 281 21.13 7.08 10.52
C PHE A 281 20.82 7.72 11.87
N GLY A 282 19.57 7.64 12.30
CA GLY A 282 19.07 8.32 13.49
C GLY A 282 18.70 9.79 13.21
N PRO A 283 17.75 10.34 13.99
CA PRO A 283 17.18 11.67 13.71
C PRO A 283 18.23 12.79 13.74
N ASP A 284 19.18 12.74 14.67
CA ASP A 284 20.19 13.79 14.84
C ASP A 284 21.12 13.89 13.62
N ARG A 285 21.58 12.74 13.11
CA ARG A 285 22.44 12.69 11.92
C ARG A 285 21.70 13.14 10.67
N ILE A 286 20.43 12.76 10.53
CA ILE A 286 19.59 13.19 9.41
C ILE A 286 19.39 14.70 9.46
N GLN A 287 19.09 15.25 10.64
CA GLN A 287 18.90 16.68 10.80
C GLN A 287 20.19 17.43 10.50
N ALA A 288 21.33 16.98 11.03
CA ALA A 288 22.64 17.56 10.71
C ALA A 288 22.97 17.49 9.21
N THR A 289 22.66 16.37 8.55
CA THR A 289 22.79 16.21 7.09
C THR A 289 21.89 17.20 6.34
N LYS A 290 20.64 17.40 6.79
CA LYS A 290 19.69 18.34 6.19
C LYS A 290 20.10 19.80 6.39
N ASP A 291 20.66 20.16 7.54
CA ASP A 291 20.99 21.54 7.89
C ASP A 291 22.37 21.97 7.38
N ASN A 292 23.40 21.17 7.66
CA ASN A 292 24.79 21.49 7.33
C ASN A 292 25.21 20.97 5.95
N GLY A 293 24.41 20.08 5.37
CA GLY A 293 24.73 19.40 4.11
C GLY A 293 25.72 18.25 4.27
N THR A 294 26.52 18.21 5.33
CA THR A 294 27.61 17.24 5.52
C THR A 294 27.57 16.57 6.90
N LEU A 295 28.27 15.44 7.01
CA LEU A 295 28.58 14.76 8.27
C LEU A 295 30.06 14.36 8.28
N PRO A 296 30.80 14.52 9.40
CA PRO A 296 32.14 13.96 9.56
C PRO A 296 32.15 12.44 9.33
N GLU A 297 33.24 11.90 8.79
CA GLU A 297 33.34 10.47 8.43
C GLU A 297 33.19 9.55 9.66
N GLU A 298 33.71 9.96 10.80
CA GLU A 298 33.56 9.27 12.09
C GLU A 298 32.11 9.15 12.58
N GLU A 299 31.21 10.00 12.07
CA GLU A 299 29.79 9.96 12.41
C GLU A 299 28.96 9.12 11.43
N TRP A 300 29.55 8.65 10.32
CA TRP A 300 28.81 7.86 9.34
C TRP A 300 28.38 6.52 9.95
N PRO A 301 27.09 6.16 9.87
CA PRO A 301 26.59 4.92 10.44
C PRO A 301 27.18 3.72 9.69
N ALA A 302 27.43 2.64 10.41
CA ALA A 302 27.61 1.34 9.78
C ALA A 302 26.28 0.93 9.13
N LEU A 303 26.35 0.52 7.86
CA LEU A 303 25.19 0.00 7.14
C LEU A 303 25.16 -1.53 7.24
N PRO A 304 23.98 -2.15 7.35
CA PRO A 304 23.85 -3.59 7.20
C PRO A 304 24.19 -3.99 5.77
N ARG A 305 24.34 -5.30 5.53
CA ARG A 305 24.38 -5.81 4.15
C ARG A 305 23.04 -5.55 3.48
N LEU A 306 23.09 -5.14 2.22
CA LEU A 306 21.91 -4.71 1.46
C LEU A 306 21.62 -5.66 0.32
N SER A 307 20.35 -5.93 0.06
CA SER A 307 19.89 -6.61 -1.16
C SER A 307 19.04 -5.66 -2.00
N LEU A 308 19.28 -5.63 -3.30
CA LEU A 308 18.45 -4.92 -4.27
C LEU A 308 17.52 -5.91 -4.95
N ARG A 309 16.21 -5.67 -4.83
CA ARG A 309 15.17 -6.57 -5.32
C ARG A 309 14.13 -5.80 -6.11
N LEU A 310 13.34 -6.52 -6.90
CA LEU A 310 12.15 -5.96 -7.52
C LEU A 310 10.93 -6.61 -6.86
N ALA A 311 9.92 -5.80 -6.53
CA ALA A 311 8.67 -6.35 -6.02
C ALA A 311 8.10 -7.37 -7.01
N PHE A 312 7.60 -8.49 -6.50
CA PHE A 312 6.99 -9.60 -7.25
C PHE A 312 7.91 -10.37 -8.21
N HIS A 313 9.23 -10.19 -8.11
CA HIS A 313 10.19 -10.99 -8.85
C HIS A 313 11.02 -11.87 -7.92
N ASP A 314 11.61 -12.91 -8.50
CA ASP A 314 12.62 -13.72 -7.83
C ASP A 314 13.85 -12.88 -7.46
N ARG A 315 14.65 -13.41 -6.53
CA ARG A 315 15.91 -12.78 -6.13
C ARG A 315 16.94 -12.92 -7.25
N TYR A 316 17.74 -11.88 -7.43
CA TYR A 316 18.81 -11.86 -8.44
C TYR A 316 20.16 -11.92 -7.72
N THR A 317 20.88 -13.02 -7.90
CA THR A 317 22.15 -13.31 -7.19
C THR A 317 23.14 -12.14 -7.16
N PRO A 318 23.41 -11.42 -8.27
CA PRO A 318 24.37 -10.30 -8.25
C PRO A 318 23.96 -9.15 -7.32
N CYS A 319 22.65 -9.02 -7.06
CA CYS A 319 22.04 -7.94 -6.31
C CYS A 319 21.79 -8.30 -4.83
N GLU A 320 22.15 -9.51 -4.39
CA GLU A 320 21.90 -9.97 -3.03
C GLU A 320 23.13 -9.82 -2.14
N ASN A 321 22.87 -9.59 -0.85
CA ASN A 321 23.88 -9.63 0.20
C ASN A 321 25.10 -8.78 -0.13
N LEU A 322 24.93 -7.48 -0.41
CA LEU A 322 25.99 -6.57 -0.79
C LEU A 322 26.60 -5.88 0.44
N ALA A 323 27.93 -5.74 0.45
CA ALA A 323 28.62 -4.93 1.44
C ALA A 323 28.36 -3.45 1.15
N ALA A 324 27.68 -2.77 2.06
CA ALA A 324 27.32 -1.36 1.90
C ALA A 324 28.22 -0.45 2.74
N LYS A 325 28.77 0.60 2.11
CA LYS A 325 29.60 1.60 2.78
C LYS A 325 29.21 3.01 2.36
N VAL A 326 29.05 3.91 3.33
CA VAL A 326 28.95 5.35 3.06
C VAL A 326 30.29 5.85 2.54
N MET A 327 30.27 6.47 1.37
CA MET A 327 31.46 7.00 0.69
C MET A 327 31.57 8.52 0.81
N ALA A 328 30.43 9.20 0.93
CA ALA A 328 30.36 10.64 1.13
C ALA A 328 29.00 11.03 1.73
N VAL A 329 28.97 12.14 2.48
CA VAL A 329 27.74 12.83 2.86
C VAL A 329 27.89 14.31 2.45
N LYS A 330 27.09 14.75 1.48
CA LYS A 330 27.13 16.12 0.95
C LYS A 330 25.73 16.55 0.50
N ASP A 331 25.44 17.85 0.62
CA ASP A 331 24.19 18.50 0.20
C ASP A 331 22.89 17.83 0.69
N GLY A 332 22.91 17.18 1.86
CA GLY A 332 21.74 16.50 2.40
C GLY A 332 21.56 15.05 1.91
N ARG A 333 22.58 14.51 1.23
CA ARG A 333 22.58 13.18 0.62
C ARG A 333 23.78 12.36 1.10
N ALA A 334 23.53 11.09 1.45
CA ALA A 334 24.58 10.10 1.63
C ALA A 334 24.78 9.28 0.33
N GLU A 335 26.02 9.17 -0.14
CA GLU A 335 26.40 8.30 -1.25
C GLU A 335 26.90 6.98 -0.67
N VAL A 336 26.20 5.90 -0.98
CA VAL A 336 26.48 4.55 -0.48
C VAL A 336 26.93 3.70 -1.64
N ARG A 337 28.10 3.08 -1.52
CA ARG A 337 28.59 2.06 -2.45
C ARG A 337 28.21 0.69 -1.93
N CYS A 338 27.64 -0.13 -2.79
CA CYS A 338 27.28 -1.52 -2.48
C CYS A 338 28.08 -2.44 -3.41
N ASP A 339 28.88 -3.33 -2.84
CA ASP A 339 29.73 -4.26 -3.59
C ASP A 339 29.38 -5.72 -3.27
N SER A 340 29.42 -6.60 -4.27
CA SER A 340 29.35 -8.05 -4.05
C SER A 340 30.66 -8.58 -3.47
N ASP A 341 30.60 -9.69 -2.70
CA ASP A 341 31.81 -10.27 -2.08
C ASP A 341 32.82 -10.80 -3.10
N ASP A 342 32.34 -11.22 -4.28
CA ASP A 342 33.19 -11.66 -5.40
C ASP A 342 33.82 -10.49 -6.17
N GLY A 343 33.43 -9.24 -5.88
CA GLY A 343 33.93 -8.03 -6.55
C GLY A 343 33.52 -7.91 -8.02
N LEU A 344 32.52 -8.68 -8.45
CA LEU A 344 32.00 -8.69 -9.83
C LEU A 344 30.87 -7.69 -10.04
N PHE A 345 30.19 -7.27 -8.98
CA PHE A 345 29.09 -6.32 -9.02
C PHE A 345 29.33 -5.17 -8.06
N SER A 346 29.06 -3.95 -8.52
CA SER A 346 29.06 -2.74 -7.69
C SER A 346 27.96 -1.80 -8.14
N ILE A 347 27.28 -1.16 -7.19
CA ILE A 347 26.27 -0.13 -7.47
C ILE A 347 26.36 1.02 -6.48
N MET A 348 26.10 2.24 -6.96
CA MET A 348 25.95 3.42 -6.12
C MET A 348 24.47 3.68 -5.78
N VAL A 349 24.20 3.91 -4.50
CA VAL A 349 22.89 4.27 -3.95
C VAL A 349 23.00 5.65 -3.29
N GLY A 350 22.18 6.60 -3.73
CA GLY A 350 22.05 7.90 -3.08
C GLY A 350 20.88 7.92 -2.10
N LEU A 351 21.13 8.23 -0.84
CA LEU A 351 20.11 8.46 0.18
C LEU A 351 19.93 9.97 0.36
N ASN A 352 19.02 10.59 -0.39
CA ASN A 352 18.75 12.01 -0.30
C ASN A 352 17.67 12.28 0.75
N PHE A 353 18.11 12.48 1.99
CA PHE A 353 17.19 12.72 3.11
C PHE A 353 16.46 14.05 2.98
N ARG A 354 17.08 15.07 2.40
CA ARG A 354 16.46 16.39 2.23
C ARG A 354 15.26 16.34 1.27
N GLY A 355 15.39 15.60 0.18
CA GLY A 355 14.33 15.39 -0.81
C GLY A 355 13.41 14.21 -0.51
N GLU A 356 13.69 13.41 0.52
CA GLU A 356 13.05 12.12 0.77
C GLU A 356 13.15 11.19 -0.45
N ARG A 357 14.32 11.14 -1.11
CA ARG A 357 14.54 10.37 -2.35
C ARG A 357 15.61 9.30 -2.22
N LEU A 358 15.30 8.13 -2.79
CA LEU A 358 16.23 7.05 -3.05
C LEU A 358 16.72 7.19 -4.49
N GLU A 359 17.93 7.70 -4.64
CA GLU A 359 18.55 8.00 -5.92
C GLU A 359 19.41 6.81 -6.35
N ILE A 360 18.81 5.92 -7.11
CA ILE A 360 19.45 4.74 -7.66
C ILE A 360 19.15 4.65 -9.15
N ASP A 361 20.19 4.48 -9.95
CA ASP A 361 20.08 4.26 -11.38
C ASP A 361 20.73 2.92 -11.72
N PRO A 362 19.98 1.81 -11.69
CA PRO A 362 20.56 0.51 -12.00
C PRO A 362 21.08 0.47 -13.45
N LEU A 363 20.55 1.30 -14.36
CA LEU A 363 20.92 1.29 -15.77
C LEU A 363 22.30 1.89 -16.03
N HIS A 364 22.75 2.86 -15.22
CA HIS A 364 23.98 3.60 -15.46
C HIS A 364 24.96 3.64 -14.28
N ALA A 365 24.51 3.40 -13.06
CA ALA A 365 25.33 3.48 -11.84
C ALA A 365 25.86 2.12 -11.37
N VAL A 366 25.95 1.16 -12.29
CA VAL A 366 26.40 -0.22 -12.02
C VAL A 366 27.71 -0.50 -12.73
N ALA A 367 28.61 -1.17 -12.02
CA ALA A 367 29.80 -1.78 -12.60
C ALA A 367 29.67 -3.31 -12.53
N LEU A 368 29.71 -3.95 -13.69
CA LEU A 368 29.90 -5.39 -13.82
C LEU A 368 31.34 -5.63 -14.26
N ARG A 369 32.07 -6.43 -13.50
CA ARG A 369 33.43 -6.83 -13.84
C ARG A 369 33.42 -8.24 -14.43
N ASP A 370 34.13 -8.39 -15.54
CA ASP A 370 34.46 -9.68 -16.11
C ASP A 370 35.89 -10.06 -15.71
N ASP A 371 36.05 -11.14 -14.95
CA ASP A 371 37.34 -11.70 -14.55
C ASP A 371 37.78 -12.89 -15.42
N GLY A 372 37.02 -13.19 -16.49
CA GLY A 372 37.26 -14.33 -17.38
C GLY A 372 36.61 -15.64 -16.91
N SER A 373 35.96 -15.68 -15.75
CA SER A 373 35.32 -16.89 -15.24
C SER A 373 33.93 -17.16 -15.85
N GLU A 374 33.46 -18.41 -15.74
CA GLU A 374 32.04 -18.76 -15.98
C GLU A 374 31.13 -17.95 -15.05
N HIS A 375 31.49 -17.88 -13.76
CA HIS A 375 30.70 -17.23 -12.73
C HIS A 375 30.41 -15.75 -13.06
N ALA A 376 31.40 -15.01 -13.57
CA ALA A 376 31.20 -13.62 -13.99
C ALA A 376 30.16 -13.47 -15.11
N MET A 377 30.12 -14.40 -16.06
CA MET A 377 29.12 -14.38 -17.14
C MET A 377 27.73 -14.77 -16.63
N ARG A 378 27.62 -15.73 -15.71
CA ARG A 378 26.34 -16.06 -15.05
C ARG A 378 25.80 -14.88 -14.25
N GLN A 379 26.65 -14.16 -13.52
CA GLN A 379 26.26 -12.96 -12.79
C GLN A 379 25.82 -11.85 -13.75
N ALA A 380 26.52 -11.65 -14.87
CA ALA A 380 26.12 -10.68 -15.89
C ALA A 380 24.74 -11.04 -16.50
N ALA A 381 24.51 -12.31 -16.83
CA ALA A 381 23.21 -12.79 -17.33
C ALA A 381 22.08 -12.53 -16.32
N ALA A 382 22.28 -12.91 -15.05
CA ALA A 382 21.31 -12.69 -13.99
C ALA A 382 21.00 -11.20 -13.77
N PHE A 383 22.01 -10.34 -13.86
CA PHE A 383 21.81 -8.90 -13.74
C PHE A 383 21.08 -8.30 -14.95
N VAL A 384 21.30 -8.82 -16.16
CA VAL A 384 20.54 -8.39 -17.34
C VAL A 384 19.07 -8.81 -17.22
N GLU A 385 18.78 -9.97 -16.62
CA GLU A 385 17.39 -10.36 -16.31
C GLU A 385 16.77 -9.44 -15.26
N PHE A 386 17.52 -9.03 -14.22
CA PHE A 386 17.08 -7.98 -13.29
C PHE A 386 16.75 -6.69 -14.04
N HIS A 387 17.60 -6.25 -14.96
CA HIS A 387 17.35 -5.07 -15.79
C HIS A 387 16.11 -5.20 -16.65
N ARG A 388 15.92 -6.34 -17.30
CA ARG A 388 14.75 -6.63 -18.11
C ARG A 388 13.46 -6.54 -17.28
N ALA A 389 13.47 -7.11 -16.06
CA ALA A 389 12.34 -7.04 -15.14
C ALA A 389 12.10 -5.61 -14.63
N TYR A 390 13.16 -4.88 -14.25
CA TYR A 390 13.06 -3.48 -13.82
C TYR A 390 12.46 -2.61 -14.92
N PHE A 391 12.93 -2.79 -16.16
CA PHE A 391 12.40 -2.10 -17.34
C PHE A 391 10.93 -2.43 -17.63
N GLY A 392 10.46 -3.60 -17.20
CA GLY A 392 9.08 -4.07 -17.31
C GLY A 392 8.14 -3.56 -16.21
N ASN A 393 8.30 -2.31 -15.76
CA ASN A 393 7.58 -1.72 -14.63
C ASN A 393 7.95 -2.30 -13.25
N GLY A 394 9.18 -2.76 -13.08
CA GLY A 394 9.66 -3.25 -11.79
C GLY A 394 9.68 -2.14 -10.73
N VAL A 395 9.26 -2.48 -9.52
CA VAL A 395 9.34 -1.61 -8.34
C VAL A 395 10.61 -1.97 -7.58
N LEU A 396 11.64 -1.13 -7.68
CA LEU A 396 12.91 -1.35 -7.03
C LEU A 396 12.81 -1.22 -5.51
N GLN A 397 13.41 -2.14 -4.78
CA GLN A 397 13.41 -2.21 -3.33
C GLN A 397 14.82 -2.46 -2.81
N VAL A 398 15.15 -1.83 -1.68
CA VAL A 398 16.41 -2.04 -0.96
C VAL A 398 16.09 -2.63 0.40
N TRP A 399 16.64 -3.80 0.68
CA TRP A 399 16.37 -4.60 1.86
C TRP A 399 17.60 -4.71 2.74
N ASN A 400 17.41 -4.75 4.07
CA ASN A 400 18.40 -5.30 4.97
C ASN A 400 18.42 -6.83 4.77
N THR A 401 19.55 -7.36 4.30
CA THR A 401 19.67 -8.79 3.96
C THR A 401 19.50 -9.69 5.19
N GLU A 402 19.97 -9.26 6.36
CA GLU A 402 19.99 -10.09 7.58
C GLU A 402 18.61 -10.13 8.24
N THR A 403 17.94 -8.98 8.33
CA THR A 403 16.65 -8.87 9.03
C THR A 403 15.45 -9.04 8.10
N GLU A 404 15.67 -9.08 6.78
CA GLU A 404 14.61 -9.12 5.76
C GLU A 404 13.60 -7.98 5.96
N VAL A 405 14.10 -6.80 6.33
CA VAL A 405 13.32 -5.56 6.48
C VAL A 405 13.55 -4.66 5.27
N LEU A 406 12.46 -4.18 4.66
CA LEU A 406 12.50 -3.20 3.58
C LEU A 406 12.99 -1.85 4.13
N LEU A 407 14.08 -1.33 3.58
CA LEU A 407 14.68 -0.05 3.98
C LEU A 407 14.23 1.13 3.12
N GLY A 408 13.93 0.85 1.85
CA GLY A 408 13.52 1.86 0.88
C GLY A 408 13.03 1.23 -0.41
N ARG A 409 12.26 1.98 -1.19
CA ARG A 409 11.80 1.53 -2.51
C ARG A 409 11.57 2.72 -3.44
N CYS A 410 11.67 2.51 -4.74
CA CYS A 410 11.29 3.51 -5.74
C CYS A 410 9.87 3.24 -6.26
N ASP A 411 9.35 4.16 -7.06
CA ASP A 411 8.17 3.88 -7.90
C ASP A 411 8.46 2.84 -8.98
N ALA A 412 7.38 2.34 -9.58
CA ALA A 412 7.49 1.50 -10.76
C ALA A 412 8.22 2.28 -11.87
N PHE A 413 9.23 1.65 -12.46
CA PHE A 413 9.97 2.29 -13.54
C PHE A 413 9.14 2.32 -14.82
N LEU A 414 8.80 3.51 -15.30
CA LEU A 414 8.04 3.70 -16.53
C LEU A 414 8.98 4.17 -17.65
N PRO A 415 9.46 3.28 -18.54
CA PRO A 415 10.35 3.69 -19.61
C PRO A 415 9.60 4.58 -20.62
N MET A 416 10.22 5.71 -20.98
CA MET A 416 9.66 6.68 -21.91
C MET A 416 10.43 6.67 -23.23
N ASN A 417 9.71 6.82 -24.36
CA ASN A 417 10.29 6.87 -25.72
C ASN A 417 11.06 5.62 -26.14
N VAL A 418 10.55 4.44 -25.78
CA VAL A 418 11.19 3.14 -26.09
C VAL A 418 10.29 2.28 -26.96
N ASP A 419 10.86 1.34 -27.70
CA ASP A 419 10.12 0.21 -28.26
C ASP A 419 10.20 -0.96 -27.25
N PRO A 420 9.11 -1.25 -26.51
CA PRO A 420 9.15 -2.30 -25.49
C PRO A 420 9.44 -3.68 -26.08
N THR A 421 9.00 -3.96 -27.31
CA THR A 421 9.18 -5.26 -27.95
C THR A 421 10.63 -5.45 -28.38
N ALA A 422 11.20 -4.46 -29.06
CA ALA A 422 12.60 -4.51 -29.46
C ALA A 422 13.53 -4.55 -28.25
N THR A 423 13.22 -3.76 -27.22
CA THR A 423 14.02 -3.71 -25.98
C THR A 423 13.98 -5.05 -25.24
N HIS A 424 12.79 -5.65 -25.10
CA HIS A 424 12.66 -6.95 -24.44
C HIS A 424 13.39 -8.07 -25.20
N LYS A 425 13.34 -8.08 -26.54
CA LYS A 425 14.11 -9.00 -27.37
C LYS A 425 15.62 -8.80 -27.20
N HIS A 426 16.06 -7.54 -27.17
CA HIS A 426 17.47 -7.22 -26.95
C HIS A 426 18.00 -7.73 -25.62
N PHE A 427 17.24 -7.59 -24.53
CA PHE A 427 17.60 -8.18 -23.24
C PHE A 427 17.70 -9.70 -23.31
N ALA A 428 16.69 -10.37 -23.89
CA ALA A 428 16.69 -11.83 -24.03
C ALA A 428 17.88 -12.35 -24.85
N GLU A 429 18.23 -11.67 -25.95
CA GLU A 429 19.43 -12.00 -26.75
C GLU A 429 20.73 -11.77 -25.98
N THR A 430 20.80 -10.73 -25.16
CA THR A 430 21.98 -10.41 -24.35
C THR A 430 22.19 -11.44 -23.23
N ILE A 431 21.11 -11.84 -22.55
CA ILE A 431 21.13 -12.92 -21.55
C ILE A 431 21.66 -14.20 -22.19
N ARG A 432 21.09 -14.61 -23.34
CA ARG A 432 21.52 -15.81 -24.04
C ARG A 432 23.01 -15.78 -24.41
N ARG A 433 23.53 -14.64 -24.86
CA ARG A 433 24.97 -14.48 -25.17
C ARG A 433 25.85 -14.68 -23.93
N PHE A 434 25.45 -14.12 -22.78
CA PHE A 434 26.19 -14.33 -21.55
C PHE A 434 26.11 -15.77 -21.06
N GLU A 435 24.96 -16.44 -21.21
CA GLU A 435 24.83 -17.86 -20.88
C GLU A 435 25.67 -18.75 -21.79
N GLU A 436 25.66 -18.52 -23.10
CA GLU A 436 26.50 -19.24 -24.09
C GLU A 436 28.00 -19.05 -23.79
N GLU A 437 28.42 -17.83 -23.43
CA GLU A 437 29.80 -17.54 -23.07
C GLU A 437 30.19 -18.15 -21.71
N ALA A 438 29.26 -18.20 -20.74
CA ALA A 438 29.44 -18.91 -19.48
C ALA A 438 29.68 -20.40 -19.73
N ASP A 439 28.85 -21.04 -20.57
CA ASP A 439 28.98 -22.44 -20.95
C ASP A 439 30.32 -22.71 -21.65
N ARG A 440 30.76 -21.82 -22.55
CA ARG A 440 32.06 -21.91 -23.22
C ARG A 440 33.22 -21.90 -22.21
N ARG A 441 33.19 -20.98 -21.25
CA ARG A 441 34.23 -20.86 -20.20
C ARG A 441 34.22 -22.05 -19.24
N ALA A 442 33.06 -22.63 -18.97
CA ALA A 442 32.94 -23.84 -18.16
C ALA A 442 33.66 -25.05 -18.81
N LEU A 443 33.67 -25.10 -20.14
CA LEU A 443 34.33 -26.15 -20.93
C LEU A 443 35.84 -25.94 -21.10
N GLY A 444 36.37 -24.76 -20.73
CA GLY A 444 37.81 -24.45 -20.75
C GLY A 444 38.37 -24.00 -22.11
N ASP A 445 37.51 -23.57 -23.03
CA ASP A 445 37.88 -23.07 -24.38
C ASP A 445 38.24 -21.58 -24.44
#